data_AF-A0A9X2H5T7-F1
#
_entry.id   AF-A0A9X2H5T7-F1
#
_cell.length_a   1.000
_cell.length_b   1.000
_cell.length_c   1.000
_cell.angle_alpha   90.00
_cell.angle_beta   90.00
_cell.angle_gamma   90.00
#
_symmetry.space_group_name_H-M   'P 1'
#
loop_
_entity.id
_entity.type
_entity.pdbx_description
1 polymer ?
#
loop_
_entity_poly.entity_id
_entity_poly.type
_entity_poly.pdbx_seq_one_letter_code
_entity_poly.pdbx_strand_id
1 'polypeptide(L)'
;MPSDLFEDVSGVGCLRWNPDRDGRRVSNFGDLLGPRIVEALVRRRPAAADPAPAFRGRLLTVGSVLHFATAGDVVWGSGLNGKVATELPAVLDVRALRGPFTRCAVLAAGLDAPAVHGDPALLAAELWPELRPASGGPDRGPIAVPNLHEIERFDEAVRVSPIGDPFEVMREIAGAEFVTGSSLHGVILADAFGIPSRPVRSEVEHPFKYVDYYASTGRYNVEFASSFEHALELGPVPVPEIDLDALVRAFPADLWTHDGQPAPESSPAGGRGGPDEAGEALGRLRERIGGRPTPEESVSLALLEERLREASARPPAGPLAEARPPATPERPGYAGP
;
A
#
# COMPACT_ATOMS: atom_id res chain seq x y z
N MET A 1 20.91 9.12 1.04
CA MET A 1 19.83 8.12 1.21
C MET A 1 20.43 6.77 0.89
N PRO A 2 20.17 5.69 1.66
CA PRO A 2 20.66 4.38 1.27
C PRO A 2 20.04 4.05 -0.08
N SER A 3 20.86 3.74 -1.08
CA SER A 3 20.49 3.38 -2.46
C SER A 3 19.55 2.18 -2.56
N ASP A 4 19.24 1.53 -1.44
CA ASP A 4 18.67 0.19 -1.40
C ASP A 4 17.17 0.17 -1.09
N LEU A 5 16.61 1.30 -0.63
CA LEU A 5 15.18 1.43 -0.29
C LEU A 5 14.30 1.63 -1.53
N PHE A 6 14.89 2.00 -2.67
CA PHE A 6 14.18 2.26 -3.91
C PHE A 6 14.77 1.42 -5.03
N GLU A 7 13.92 0.83 -5.86
CA GLU A 7 14.27 0.19 -7.13
C GLU A 7 13.94 1.18 -8.26
N ASP A 8 14.90 1.43 -9.15
CA ASP A 8 14.68 2.31 -10.31
C ASP A 8 13.86 1.57 -11.37
N VAL A 9 12.68 2.10 -11.67
CA VAL A 9 11.83 1.64 -12.77
C VAL A 9 11.78 2.76 -13.82
N SER A 10 12.68 2.70 -14.80
CA SER A 10 12.74 3.65 -15.93
C SER A 10 12.79 5.13 -15.52
N GLY A 11 13.59 5.48 -14.52
CA GLY A 11 13.82 6.85 -14.04
C GLY A 11 12.96 7.26 -12.84
N VAL A 12 12.15 6.35 -12.29
CA VAL A 12 11.31 6.59 -11.10
C VAL A 12 11.74 5.65 -9.98
N GLY A 13 12.06 6.21 -8.82
CA GLY A 13 12.37 5.41 -7.63
C GLY A 13 11.11 4.81 -7.03
N CYS A 14 10.89 3.52 -7.20
CA CYS A 14 9.78 2.78 -6.59
C CYS A 14 10.23 2.19 -5.26
N LEU A 15 9.51 2.48 -4.17
CA LEU A 15 9.90 1.99 -2.85
C LEU A 15 9.88 0.46 -2.80
N ARG A 16 10.95 -0.12 -2.27
CA ARG A 16 11.14 -1.55 -2.04
C ARG A 16 11.75 -1.76 -0.65
N TRP A 17 10.94 -2.20 0.30
CA TRP A 17 11.41 -2.47 1.66
C TRP A 17 12.11 -3.84 1.74
N ASN A 18 13.38 -3.89 1.35
CA ASN A 18 14.20 -5.12 1.45
C ASN A 18 15.44 -4.88 2.33
N PRO A 19 15.28 -4.84 3.67
CA PRO A 19 16.39 -4.56 4.57
C PRO A 19 17.47 -5.65 4.49
N ASP A 20 18.71 -5.23 4.64
CA ASP A 20 19.83 -6.15 4.90
C ASP A 20 19.88 -6.47 6.40
N ARG A 21 19.96 -7.75 6.73
CA ARG A 21 20.21 -8.25 8.07
C ARG A 21 21.41 -9.19 8.00
N ASP A 22 22.48 -8.82 8.67
CA ASP A 22 23.72 -9.60 8.77
C ASP A 22 24.33 -10.01 7.41
N GLY A 23 24.29 -9.09 6.43
CA GLY A 23 24.85 -9.29 5.09
C GLY A 23 23.93 -10.05 4.15
N ARG A 24 22.65 -10.23 4.52
CA ARG A 24 21.64 -10.92 3.71
C ARG A 24 20.36 -10.10 3.63
N ARG A 25 19.84 -9.97 2.41
CA ARG A 25 18.53 -9.37 2.17
C ARG A 25 17.42 -10.26 2.68
N VAL A 26 16.53 -9.70 3.51
CA VAL A 26 15.40 -10.42 4.10
C VAL A 26 14.48 -11.02 3.04
N SER A 27 14.25 -10.30 1.95
CA SER A 27 13.48 -10.76 0.77
C SER A 27 12.06 -11.24 1.11
N ASN A 28 11.36 -10.49 1.97
CA ASN A 28 9.93 -10.71 2.21
C ASN A 28 9.14 -10.43 0.93
N PHE A 29 8.45 -11.42 0.38
CA PHE A 29 7.89 -11.36 -0.98
C PHE A 29 6.98 -10.15 -1.19
N GLY A 30 6.13 -9.84 -0.21
CA GLY A 30 5.15 -8.76 -0.30
C GLY A 30 5.80 -7.38 -0.43
N ASP A 31 6.97 -7.18 0.17
CA ASP A 31 7.70 -5.91 0.10
C ASP A 31 8.49 -5.74 -1.22
N LEU A 32 8.54 -6.80 -2.04
CA LEU A 32 9.18 -6.80 -3.36
C LEU A 32 8.19 -6.60 -4.51
N LEU A 33 6.87 -6.69 -4.26
CA LEU A 33 5.83 -6.64 -5.29
C LEU A 33 5.71 -5.27 -5.96
N GLY A 34 5.87 -4.18 -5.20
CA GLY A 34 5.66 -2.81 -5.67
C GLY A 34 6.37 -2.50 -6.99
N PRO A 35 7.72 -2.58 -7.06
CA PRO A 35 8.46 -2.34 -8.29
C PRO A 35 8.06 -3.26 -9.44
N ARG A 36 7.74 -4.54 -9.18
CA ARG A 36 7.39 -5.52 -10.23
C ARG A 36 6.05 -5.20 -10.89
N ILE A 37 5.07 -4.76 -10.10
CA ILE A 37 3.76 -4.33 -10.59
C ILE A 37 3.91 -3.06 -11.43
N VAL A 38 4.67 -2.07 -10.94
CA VAL A 38 4.94 -0.84 -11.67
C VAL A 38 5.65 -1.13 -12.99
N GLU A 39 6.69 -1.97 -12.97
CA GLU A 39 7.42 -2.35 -14.18
C GLU A 39 6.50 -3.02 -15.22
N ALA A 40 5.64 -3.95 -14.79
CA ALA A 40 4.69 -4.61 -15.69
C ALA A 40 3.70 -3.61 -16.31
N LEU A 41 3.18 -2.66 -15.53
CA LEU A 41 2.29 -1.62 -16.04
C LEU A 41 3.00 -0.67 -17.00
N VAL A 42 4.21 -0.23 -16.69
CA VAL A 42 5.02 0.63 -17.56
C VAL A 42 5.32 -0.07 -18.89
N ARG A 43 5.67 -1.37 -18.88
CA ARG A 43 5.94 -2.15 -20.09
C ARG A 43 4.71 -2.37 -20.98
N ARG A 44 3.50 -2.37 -20.42
CA ARG A 44 2.24 -2.47 -21.18
C ARG A 44 1.88 -1.17 -21.92
N ARG A 45 2.58 -0.08 -21.66
CA ARG A 45 2.33 1.21 -22.32
C ARG A 45 2.93 1.22 -23.73
N PRO A 46 2.34 1.96 -24.68
CA PRO A 46 2.96 2.18 -25.97
C PRO A 46 4.38 2.74 -25.77
N ALA A 47 5.37 2.16 -26.45
CA ALA A 47 6.76 2.59 -26.33
C ALA A 47 6.89 4.08 -26.66
N ALA A 48 7.17 4.90 -25.66
CA ALA A 48 7.72 6.23 -25.89
C ALA A 48 9.23 6.07 -26.13
N ALA A 49 9.73 6.67 -27.22
CA ALA A 49 11.14 6.65 -27.57
C ALA A 49 12.00 7.26 -26.45
N ASP A 50 13.07 6.57 -26.07
CA ASP A 50 14.03 7.02 -25.04
C ASP A 50 14.94 8.15 -25.59
N PRO A 51 15.47 9.06 -24.75
CA PRO A 51 16.48 8.67 -23.77
C PRO A 51 16.21 9.13 -22.32
N ALA A 52 16.66 8.29 -21.37
CA ALA A 52 17.00 8.58 -19.96
C ALA A 52 17.93 9.81 -19.80
N PRO A 53 18.38 10.28 -18.60
CA PRO A 53 18.12 9.90 -17.21
C PRO A 53 17.87 11.13 -16.31
N ALA A 54 16.64 11.34 -15.83
CA ALA A 54 16.42 12.23 -14.70
C ALA A 54 15.54 11.49 -13.72
N PHE A 55 15.95 11.43 -12.46
CA PHE A 55 15.09 10.94 -11.39
C PHE A 55 13.82 11.80 -11.37
N ARG A 56 12.68 11.21 -11.75
CA ARG A 56 11.42 11.95 -11.95
C ARG A 56 10.57 12.05 -10.69
N GLY A 57 10.96 11.34 -9.64
CA GLY A 57 10.26 11.32 -8.36
C GLY A 57 10.34 9.97 -7.68
N ARG A 58 9.61 9.88 -6.57
CA ARG A 58 9.50 8.67 -5.75
C ARG A 58 8.06 8.21 -5.75
N LEU A 59 7.88 6.91 -5.94
CA LEU A 59 6.58 6.26 -5.87
C LEU A 59 6.55 5.31 -4.68
N LEU A 60 5.62 5.56 -3.75
CA LEU A 60 5.23 4.61 -2.73
C LEU A 60 4.03 3.83 -3.23
N THR A 61 4.23 2.53 -3.41
CA THR A 61 3.22 1.60 -3.91
C THR A 61 3.32 0.28 -3.14
N VAL A 62 2.18 -0.38 -2.95
CA VAL A 62 2.03 -1.67 -2.24
C VAL A 62 2.48 -1.61 -0.77
N GLY A 63 1.80 -2.36 0.10
CA GLY A 63 2.23 -2.54 1.48
C GLY A 63 2.02 -1.33 2.40
N SER A 64 2.59 -1.45 3.61
CA SER A 64 2.34 -0.52 4.73
C SER A 64 3.46 0.52 4.92
N VAL A 65 3.86 1.17 3.83
CA VAL A 65 5.15 1.88 3.71
C VAL A 65 5.04 3.40 3.83
N LEU A 66 3.86 3.95 4.11
CA LEU A 66 3.65 5.41 4.20
C LEU A 66 4.51 6.13 5.25
N HIS A 67 5.05 5.40 6.23
CA HIS A 67 5.99 5.96 7.21
C HIS A 67 7.38 6.31 6.62
N PHE A 68 7.69 5.87 5.40
CA PHE A 68 8.88 6.27 4.65
C PHE A 68 8.65 7.50 3.75
N ALA A 69 7.41 8.00 3.67
CA ALA A 69 7.05 9.07 2.76
C ALA A 69 7.78 10.37 3.14
N THR A 70 8.30 11.08 2.13
CA THR A 70 8.87 12.42 2.26
C THR A 70 8.10 13.42 1.41
N ALA A 71 8.30 14.71 1.68
CA ALA A 71 7.59 15.77 0.96
C ALA A 71 7.78 15.65 -0.57
N GLY A 72 6.68 15.65 -1.31
CA GLY A 72 6.66 15.53 -2.76
C GLY A 72 6.68 14.09 -3.30
N ASP A 73 6.69 13.07 -2.44
CA ASP A 73 6.53 11.68 -2.89
C ASP A 73 5.10 11.47 -3.44
N VAL A 74 4.99 10.60 -4.46
CA VAL A 74 3.72 10.14 -5.02
C VAL A 74 3.30 8.85 -4.32
N VAL A 75 2.01 8.73 -3.99
CA VAL A 75 1.43 7.56 -3.34
C VAL A 75 0.37 6.93 -4.23
N TRP A 76 0.51 5.62 -4.48
CA TRP A 76 -0.48 4.83 -5.21
C TRP A 76 -0.68 3.47 -4.54
N GLY A 77 -1.75 3.37 -3.76
CA GLY A 77 -2.24 2.11 -3.19
C GLY A 77 -1.49 1.62 -1.93
N SER A 78 -0.49 2.35 -1.43
CA SER A 78 0.12 2.07 -0.13
C SER A 78 -0.79 2.47 1.04
N GLY A 79 -0.55 1.85 2.20
CA GLY A 79 -1.30 2.10 3.43
C GLY A 79 -0.44 2.41 4.66
N LEU A 80 -1.08 2.75 5.78
CA LEU A 80 -0.43 2.81 7.09
C LEU A 80 -0.26 1.41 7.68
N ASN A 81 0.78 1.21 8.49
CA ASN A 81 0.98 -0.05 9.22
C ASN A 81 0.08 -0.15 10.46
N GLY A 82 -0.10 0.96 11.19
CA GLY A 82 -0.83 1.01 12.46
C GLY A 82 0.05 0.80 13.70
N LYS A 83 1.12 -0.02 13.59
CA LYS A 83 2.09 -0.21 14.70
C LYS A 83 3.13 0.91 14.79
N VAL A 84 3.49 1.49 13.65
CA VAL A 84 4.52 2.53 13.56
C VAL A 84 3.86 3.90 13.67
N ALA A 85 4.26 4.68 14.67
CA ALA A 85 3.91 6.09 14.75
C ALA A 85 4.35 6.77 13.45
N THR A 86 3.38 7.31 12.71
CA THR A 86 3.61 7.84 11.37
C THR A 86 3.20 9.31 11.36
N GLU A 87 4.19 10.17 11.23
CA GLU A 87 4.03 11.57 10.87
C GLU A 87 4.13 11.68 9.35
N LEU A 88 3.03 12.09 8.71
CA LEU A 88 3.02 12.31 7.28
C LEU A 88 3.64 13.68 6.96
N PRO A 89 4.41 13.80 5.86
CA PRO A 89 4.95 15.08 5.44
C PRO A 89 3.81 16.01 5.00
N ALA A 90 4.07 17.33 5.03
CA ALA A 90 3.05 18.34 4.73
C ALA A 90 2.56 18.35 3.26
N VAL A 91 3.28 17.68 2.35
CA VAL A 91 2.95 17.63 0.92
C VAL A 91 3.17 16.20 0.41
N LEU A 92 2.11 15.57 -0.06
CA LEU A 92 2.13 14.30 -0.80
C LEU A 92 1.22 14.43 -2.02
N ASP A 93 1.59 13.75 -3.09
CA ASP A 93 0.72 13.56 -4.24
C ASP A 93 0.02 12.20 -4.11
N VAL A 94 -1.18 12.20 -3.55
CA VAL A 94 -1.94 10.96 -3.26
C VAL A 94 -2.86 10.64 -4.42
N ARG A 95 -2.55 9.57 -5.15
CA ARG A 95 -3.38 9.09 -6.28
C ARG A 95 -4.39 8.03 -5.87
N ALA A 96 -3.97 7.12 -4.99
CA ALA A 96 -4.80 6.10 -4.38
C ALA A 96 -4.17 5.67 -3.05
N LEU A 97 -4.98 5.15 -2.12
CA LEU A 97 -4.50 4.58 -0.86
C LEU A 97 -4.96 3.13 -0.74
N ARG A 98 -4.32 2.33 0.10
CA ARG A 98 -4.73 0.91 0.26
C ARG A 98 -6.21 0.79 0.65
N GLY A 99 -6.68 1.67 1.53
CA GLY A 99 -8.04 1.65 2.01
C GLY A 99 -8.53 2.91 2.72
N PRO A 100 -9.82 2.90 3.12
CA PRO A 100 -10.50 4.07 3.67
C PRO A 100 -10.03 4.44 5.09
N PHE A 101 -9.46 3.51 5.86
CA PHE A 101 -8.88 3.83 7.17
C PHE A 101 -7.59 4.64 6.99
N THR A 102 -6.72 4.22 6.07
CA THR A 102 -5.54 5.01 5.68
C THR A 102 -5.98 6.38 5.16
N ARG A 103 -7.00 6.45 4.29
CA ARG A 103 -7.54 7.73 3.79
C ARG A 103 -7.98 8.66 4.91
N CYS A 104 -8.71 8.16 5.90
CA CYS A 104 -9.11 8.94 7.06
C CYS A 104 -7.90 9.55 7.80
N ALA A 105 -6.83 8.76 7.99
CA ALA A 105 -5.62 9.23 8.66
C ALA A 105 -4.84 10.26 7.83
N VAL A 106 -4.81 10.11 6.49
CA VAL A 106 -4.18 11.07 5.58
C VAL A 106 -4.94 12.41 5.60
N LEU A 107 -6.27 12.38 5.53
CA LEU A 107 -7.10 13.59 5.67
C LEU A 107 -6.89 14.28 7.02
N ALA A 108 -6.80 13.52 8.12
CA ALA A 108 -6.54 14.07 9.44
C ALA A 108 -5.17 14.76 9.52
N ALA A 109 -4.21 14.35 8.69
CA ALA A 109 -2.90 15.00 8.59
C ALA A 109 -2.92 16.31 7.76
N GLY A 110 -4.07 16.72 7.22
CA GLY A 110 -4.21 17.93 6.42
C GLY A 110 -3.89 17.75 4.93
N LEU A 111 -3.83 16.50 4.46
CA LEU A 111 -3.47 16.15 3.09
C LEU A 111 -4.70 15.74 2.28
N ASP A 112 -4.72 16.12 1.01
CA ASP A 112 -5.76 15.70 0.08
C ASP A 112 -5.62 14.20 -0.21
N ALA A 113 -6.75 13.51 -0.26
CA ALA A 113 -6.79 12.09 -0.58
C ALA A 113 -8.06 11.74 -1.37
N PRO A 114 -7.94 11.34 -2.65
CA PRO A 114 -9.10 10.90 -3.43
C PRO A 114 -9.72 9.64 -2.82
N ALA A 115 -11.01 9.44 -3.05
CA ALA A 115 -11.73 8.23 -2.63
C ALA A 115 -11.46 7.04 -3.58
N VAL A 116 -10.19 6.85 -3.97
CA VAL A 116 -9.72 5.72 -4.78
C VAL A 116 -8.90 4.82 -3.87
N HIS A 117 -9.33 3.56 -3.76
CA HIS A 117 -8.72 2.60 -2.84
C HIS A 117 -8.33 1.30 -3.54
N GLY A 118 -7.30 0.65 -3.01
CA GLY A 118 -6.89 -0.70 -3.40
C GLY A 118 -5.39 -0.90 -3.24
N ASP A 119 -4.99 -2.10 -2.82
CA ASP A 119 -3.59 -2.51 -2.89
C ASP A 119 -3.27 -2.94 -4.34
N PRO A 120 -2.23 -2.40 -4.99
CA PRO A 120 -1.88 -2.75 -6.37
C PRO A 120 -1.55 -4.23 -6.58
N ALA A 121 -1.22 -4.99 -5.52
CA ALA A 121 -1.05 -6.44 -5.60
C ALA A 121 -2.33 -7.17 -6.05
N LEU A 122 -3.51 -6.53 -5.96
CA LEU A 122 -4.76 -7.04 -6.56
C LEU A 122 -4.69 -7.18 -8.09
N LEU A 123 -3.78 -6.46 -8.76
CA LEU A 123 -3.61 -6.54 -10.21
C LEU A 123 -2.79 -7.76 -10.64
N ALA A 124 -2.24 -8.54 -9.69
CA ALA A 124 -1.31 -9.63 -9.99
C ALA A 124 -1.86 -10.66 -11.00
N ALA A 125 -3.13 -11.06 -10.86
CA ALA A 125 -3.72 -12.06 -11.76
C ALA A 125 -3.96 -11.54 -13.19
N GLU A 126 -4.17 -10.24 -13.37
CA GLU A 126 -4.25 -9.62 -14.70
C GLU A 126 -2.85 -9.39 -15.29
N LEU A 127 -1.88 -9.05 -14.44
CA LEU A 127 -0.50 -8.79 -14.83
C LEU A 127 0.23 -10.07 -15.26
N TRP A 128 -0.02 -11.17 -14.55
CA TRP A 128 0.66 -12.46 -14.72
C TRP A 128 -0.34 -13.63 -14.70
N PRO A 129 -1.24 -13.71 -15.70
CA PRO A 129 -2.23 -14.80 -15.78
C PRO A 129 -1.60 -16.19 -15.90
N GLU A 130 -0.36 -16.29 -16.40
CA GLU A 130 0.42 -17.52 -16.54
C GLU A 130 0.82 -18.17 -15.20
N LEU A 131 0.64 -17.49 -14.07
CA LEU A 131 0.89 -18.06 -12.75
C LEU A 131 -0.24 -18.98 -12.29
N ARG A 132 -1.41 -18.94 -12.94
CA ARG A 132 -2.52 -19.86 -12.64
C ARG A 132 -2.19 -21.28 -13.13
N PRO A 133 -2.64 -22.33 -12.43
CA PRO A 133 -2.52 -23.70 -12.92
C PRO A 133 -3.17 -23.89 -14.28
N ALA A 134 -2.49 -24.60 -15.18
CA ALA A 134 -3.00 -24.91 -16.52
C ALA A 134 -4.27 -25.77 -16.50
N SER A 135 -4.54 -26.48 -15.41
CA SER A 135 -5.75 -27.27 -15.18
C SER A 135 -7.01 -26.41 -15.03
N GLY A 136 -6.87 -25.11 -14.73
CA GLY A 136 -7.99 -24.20 -14.44
C GLY A 136 -8.59 -24.37 -13.04
N GLY A 137 -8.00 -25.20 -12.18
CA GLY A 137 -8.40 -25.41 -10.79
C GLY A 137 -7.19 -25.59 -9.88
N PRO A 138 -7.39 -25.72 -8.55
CA PRO A 138 -6.28 -25.87 -7.63
C PRO A 138 -5.49 -27.16 -7.92
N ASP A 139 -4.17 -27.09 -7.83
CA ASP A 139 -3.25 -28.24 -7.89
C ASP A 139 -2.56 -28.50 -6.55
N ARG A 140 -2.87 -27.67 -5.54
CA ARG A 140 -2.42 -27.78 -4.16
C ARG A 140 -3.61 -27.69 -3.20
N GLY A 141 -3.53 -28.41 -2.08
CA GLY A 141 -4.48 -28.26 -0.98
C GLY A 141 -4.37 -26.90 -0.27
N PRO A 142 -5.04 -26.75 0.90
CA PRO A 142 -4.96 -25.53 1.69
C PRO A 142 -3.54 -25.18 2.15
N ILE A 143 -3.18 -23.90 2.13
CA ILE A 143 -1.85 -23.41 2.54
C ILE A 143 -1.93 -22.28 3.57
N ALA A 144 -0.84 -22.12 4.32
CA ALA A 144 -0.62 -20.99 5.20
C ALA A 144 0.48 -20.06 4.66
N VAL A 145 0.22 -18.76 4.54
CA VAL A 145 1.23 -17.74 4.26
C VAL A 145 1.46 -16.92 5.53
N PRO A 146 2.51 -17.21 6.32
CA PRO A 146 2.77 -16.53 7.58
C PRO A 146 3.37 -15.13 7.35
N ASN A 147 3.19 -14.24 8.33
CA ASN A 147 4.06 -13.08 8.46
C ASN A 147 5.51 -13.55 8.70
N LEU A 148 6.48 -12.78 8.22
CA LEU A 148 7.92 -13.05 8.39
C LEU A 148 8.32 -13.36 9.85
N HIS A 149 7.72 -12.67 10.81
CA HIS A 149 8.02 -12.82 12.24
C HIS A 149 7.18 -13.91 12.93
N GLU A 150 6.43 -14.69 12.15
CA GLU A 150 5.46 -15.68 12.63
C GLU A 150 5.56 -17.01 11.89
N ILE A 151 6.63 -17.23 11.11
CA ILE A 151 6.82 -18.44 10.29
C ILE A 151 6.69 -19.72 11.12
N GLU A 152 7.22 -19.71 12.35
CA GLU A 152 7.22 -20.85 13.25
C GLU A 152 5.83 -21.15 13.86
N ARG A 153 4.86 -20.24 13.75
CA ARG A 153 3.47 -20.47 14.22
C ARG A 153 2.68 -21.41 13.31
N PHE A 154 3.21 -21.74 12.12
CA PHE A 154 2.53 -22.54 11.12
C PHE A 154 3.34 -23.79 10.79
N ASP A 155 2.62 -24.91 10.63
CA ASP A 155 3.20 -26.21 10.31
C ASP A 155 3.96 -26.16 8.97
N GLU A 156 5.15 -26.73 8.96
CA GLU A 156 6.01 -26.82 7.78
C GLU A 156 5.35 -27.53 6.61
N ALA A 157 4.46 -28.50 6.87
CA ALA A 157 3.78 -29.26 5.83
C ALA A 157 2.80 -28.41 4.99
N VAL A 158 2.29 -27.31 5.54
CA VAL A 158 1.26 -26.47 4.88
C VAL A 158 1.73 -25.03 4.62
N ARG A 159 2.84 -24.60 5.22
CA ARG A 159 3.30 -23.21 5.10
C ARG A 159 4.02 -22.96 3.77
N VAL A 160 3.74 -21.81 3.16
CA VAL A 160 4.53 -21.22 2.09
C VAL A 160 5.42 -20.14 2.71
N SER A 161 6.73 -20.23 2.51
CA SER A 161 7.68 -19.25 3.04
C SER A 161 7.34 -17.85 2.53
N PRO A 162 7.28 -16.82 3.39
CA PRO A 162 7.14 -15.44 2.97
C PRO A 162 8.48 -14.86 2.49
N ILE A 163 9.58 -15.61 2.59
CA ILE A 163 10.90 -15.23 2.09
C ILE A 163 11.15 -15.96 0.79
N GLY A 164 11.44 -15.24 -0.29
CA GLY A 164 11.76 -15.84 -1.59
C GLY A 164 11.44 -14.94 -2.79
N ASP A 165 11.44 -15.55 -3.97
CA ASP A 165 10.98 -14.90 -5.21
C ASP A 165 9.46 -14.66 -5.14
N PRO A 166 8.99 -13.41 -5.28
CA PRO A 166 7.56 -13.12 -5.32
C PRO A 166 6.78 -13.93 -6.36
N PHE A 167 7.38 -14.27 -7.50
CA PHE A 167 6.70 -15.05 -8.54
C PHE A 167 6.49 -16.51 -8.14
N GLU A 168 7.42 -17.09 -7.38
CA GLU A 168 7.27 -18.43 -6.83
C GLU A 168 6.16 -18.44 -5.78
N VAL A 169 6.17 -17.48 -4.84
CA VAL A 169 5.12 -17.37 -3.81
C VAL A 169 3.75 -17.11 -4.43
N MET A 170 3.65 -16.23 -5.43
CA MET A 170 2.40 -15.99 -6.16
C MET A 170 1.88 -17.26 -6.85
N ARG A 171 2.76 -18.07 -7.44
CA ARG A 171 2.38 -19.35 -8.06
C ARG A 171 1.84 -20.34 -7.04
N GLU A 172 2.48 -20.41 -5.87
CA GLU A 172 2.01 -21.25 -4.76
C GLU A 172 0.62 -20.83 -4.27
N ILE A 173 0.39 -19.52 -4.16
CA ILE A 173 -0.92 -18.95 -3.82
C ILE A 173 -1.96 -19.26 -4.89
N ALA A 174 -1.63 -19.04 -6.17
CA ALA A 174 -2.55 -19.23 -7.29
C ALA A 174 -2.96 -20.70 -7.52
N GLY A 175 -2.13 -21.65 -7.06
CA GLY A 175 -2.41 -23.10 -7.14
C GLY A 175 -3.18 -23.67 -5.95
N ALA A 176 -3.35 -22.91 -4.87
CA ALA A 176 -3.96 -23.40 -3.65
C ALA A 176 -5.49 -23.52 -3.73
N GLU A 177 -6.04 -24.51 -3.04
CA GLU A 177 -7.48 -24.65 -2.81
C GLU A 177 -8.02 -23.58 -1.83
N PHE A 178 -7.20 -23.20 -0.85
CA PHE A 178 -7.54 -22.22 0.17
C PHE A 178 -6.27 -21.57 0.72
N VAL A 179 -6.31 -20.26 0.97
CA VAL A 179 -5.18 -19.52 1.55
C VAL A 179 -5.56 -18.98 2.91
N THR A 180 -4.74 -19.27 3.91
CA THR A 180 -4.85 -18.67 5.23
C THR A 180 -3.47 -18.19 5.71
N GLY A 181 -3.40 -17.64 6.91
CA GLY A 181 -2.16 -17.21 7.54
C GLY A 181 -2.17 -15.75 7.95
N SER A 182 -1.06 -15.32 8.56
CA SER A 182 -0.93 -13.99 9.15
C SER A 182 -0.30 -12.95 8.21
N SER A 183 0.05 -13.31 6.97
CA SER A 183 0.55 -12.36 5.96
C SER A 183 -0.58 -11.61 5.27
N LEU A 184 -0.56 -10.28 5.34
CA LEU A 184 -1.51 -9.45 4.60
C LEU A 184 -1.40 -9.67 3.08
N HIS A 185 -0.19 -9.69 2.52
CA HIS A 185 -0.05 -9.91 1.07
C HIS A 185 -0.43 -11.33 0.64
N GLY A 186 -0.40 -12.31 1.56
CA GLY A 186 -0.94 -13.64 1.30
C GLY A 186 -2.44 -13.59 0.99
N VAL A 187 -3.22 -12.88 1.83
CA VAL A 187 -4.67 -12.73 1.60
C VAL A 187 -4.98 -11.82 0.42
N ILE A 188 -4.21 -10.74 0.21
CA ILE A 188 -4.41 -9.85 -0.95
C ILE A 188 -4.19 -10.60 -2.28
N LEU A 189 -3.12 -11.41 -2.37
CA LEU A 189 -2.86 -12.19 -3.57
C LEU A 189 -3.87 -13.32 -3.74
N ALA A 190 -4.34 -13.94 -2.66
CA ALA A 190 -5.42 -14.92 -2.75
C ALA A 190 -6.67 -14.28 -3.38
N ASP A 191 -7.07 -13.10 -2.91
CA ASP A 191 -8.16 -12.32 -3.50
C ASP A 191 -7.89 -11.96 -4.98
N ALA A 192 -6.66 -11.56 -5.32
CA ALA A 192 -6.26 -11.26 -6.70
C ALA A 192 -6.43 -12.46 -7.63
N PHE A 193 -6.02 -13.65 -7.18
CA PHE A 193 -6.15 -14.89 -7.94
C PHE A 193 -7.53 -15.55 -7.81
N GLY A 194 -8.45 -15.00 -7.01
CA GLY A 194 -9.78 -15.57 -6.78
C GLY A 194 -9.75 -16.85 -5.96
N ILE A 195 -8.73 -17.01 -5.12
CA ILE A 195 -8.55 -18.16 -4.24
C ILE A 195 -9.28 -17.90 -2.91
N PRO A 196 -10.14 -18.82 -2.44
CA PRO A 196 -10.81 -18.71 -1.15
C PRO A 196 -9.80 -18.46 -0.03
N SER A 197 -10.06 -17.45 0.82
CA SER A 197 -9.10 -17.11 1.88
C SER A 197 -9.73 -16.60 3.17
N ARG A 198 -8.98 -16.71 4.27
CA ARG A 198 -9.36 -16.24 5.61
C ARG A 198 -8.09 -15.84 6.37
N PRO A 199 -8.00 -14.64 6.97
CA PRO A 199 -6.80 -14.23 7.69
C PRO A 199 -6.72 -14.94 9.04
N VAL A 200 -5.50 -15.29 9.46
CA VAL A 200 -5.21 -15.67 10.85
C VAL A 200 -4.70 -14.44 11.59
N ARG A 201 -5.20 -14.21 12.80
CA ARG A 201 -4.78 -13.10 13.66
C ARG A 201 -3.26 -13.16 13.88
N SER A 202 -2.61 -12.05 13.54
CA SER A 202 -1.19 -11.84 13.86
C SER A 202 -1.04 -11.48 15.34
N GLU A 203 -0.01 -12.03 15.98
CA GLU A 203 0.39 -11.70 17.35
C GLU A 203 1.38 -10.53 17.40
N VAL A 204 1.96 -10.16 16.24
CA VAL A 204 3.05 -9.17 16.15
C VAL A 204 2.69 -7.93 15.34
N GLU A 205 1.63 -7.99 14.54
CA GLU A 205 1.14 -6.90 13.70
C GLU A 205 -0.10 -6.22 14.28
N HIS A 206 -0.22 -4.93 14.03
CA HIS A 206 -1.43 -4.20 14.35
C HIS A 206 -2.54 -4.54 13.32
N PRO A 207 -3.81 -4.75 13.74
CA PRO A 207 -4.89 -5.16 12.84
C PRO A 207 -5.23 -4.12 11.76
N PHE A 208 -4.92 -2.84 12.00
CA PHE A 208 -5.23 -1.72 11.11
C PHE A 208 -4.96 -2.00 9.64
N LYS A 209 -3.80 -2.56 9.28
CA LYS A 209 -3.47 -2.79 7.86
C LYS A 209 -4.38 -3.82 7.18
N TYR A 210 -4.87 -4.80 7.94
CA TYR A 210 -5.81 -5.81 7.46
C TYR A 210 -7.22 -5.24 7.36
N VAL A 211 -7.67 -4.55 8.41
CA VAL A 211 -8.99 -3.88 8.43
C VAL A 211 -9.09 -2.85 7.31
N ASP A 212 -8.05 -2.06 7.10
CA ASP A 212 -7.97 -1.08 6.02
C ASP A 212 -8.10 -1.72 4.63
N TYR A 213 -7.45 -2.87 4.42
CA TYR A 213 -7.58 -3.64 3.18
C TYR A 213 -8.98 -4.25 3.00
N TYR A 214 -9.54 -4.91 4.02
CA TYR A 214 -10.88 -5.49 3.90
C TYR A 214 -11.93 -4.40 3.64
N ALA A 215 -11.82 -3.26 4.31
CA ALA A 215 -12.71 -2.13 4.08
C ALA A 215 -12.59 -1.53 2.66
N SER A 216 -11.42 -1.62 2.01
CA SER A 216 -11.26 -1.17 0.62
C SER A 216 -11.91 -2.09 -0.41
N THR A 217 -12.21 -3.32 -0.01
CA THR A 217 -12.86 -4.35 -0.82
C THR A 217 -14.32 -4.57 -0.43
N GLY A 218 -14.93 -3.59 0.25
CA GLY A 218 -16.33 -3.62 0.66
C GLY A 218 -16.65 -4.56 1.82
N ARG A 219 -15.63 -5.20 2.42
CA ARG A 219 -15.79 -6.26 3.43
C ARG A 219 -15.55 -5.68 4.83
N TYR A 220 -16.57 -5.78 5.67
CA TYR A 220 -16.55 -5.33 7.07
C TYR A 220 -16.91 -6.51 7.98
N ASN A 221 -16.63 -6.35 9.27
CA ASN A 221 -16.89 -7.34 10.31
C ASN A 221 -16.21 -8.69 10.01
N VAL A 222 -15.04 -8.66 9.36
CA VAL A 222 -14.30 -9.86 8.99
C VAL A 222 -13.74 -10.50 10.26
N GLU A 223 -14.18 -11.73 10.53
CA GLU A 223 -13.63 -12.54 11.61
C GLU A 223 -12.27 -13.12 11.22
N PHE A 224 -11.26 -12.85 12.05
CA PHE A 224 -9.90 -13.35 11.88
C PHE A 224 -9.78 -14.64 12.67
N ALA A 225 -9.35 -15.70 12.00
CA ALA A 225 -9.16 -17.00 12.63
C ALA A 225 -8.03 -16.96 13.66
N SER A 226 -8.09 -17.86 14.64
CA SER A 226 -7.05 -18.01 15.67
C SER A 226 -5.95 -18.99 15.29
N SER A 227 -6.21 -19.90 14.34
CA SER A 227 -5.27 -20.90 13.83
C SER A 227 -5.59 -21.26 12.39
N PHE A 228 -4.75 -22.10 11.79
CA PHE A 228 -4.97 -22.67 10.46
C PHE A 228 -6.29 -23.45 10.39
N GLU A 229 -6.53 -24.35 11.34
CA GLU A 229 -7.71 -25.21 11.41
C GLU A 229 -8.98 -24.38 11.59
N HIS A 230 -8.95 -23.41 12.50
CA HIS A 230 -10.08 -22.51 12.72
C HIS A 230 -10.40 -21.69 11.45
N ALA A 231 -9.38 -21.34 10.64
CA ALA A 231 -9.63 -20.66 9.37
C ALA A 231 -10.38 -21.53 8.36
N LEU A 232 -10.08 -22.84 8.33
CA LEU A 232 -10.79 -23.80 7.50
C LEU A 232 -12.23 -24.01 7.99
N GLU A 233 -12.44 -24.05 9.32
CA GLU A 233 -13.76 -24.16 9.93
C GLU A 233 -14.66 -22.95 9.64
N LEU A 234 -14.11 -21.73 9.70
CA LEU A 234 -14.83 -20.50 9.36
C LEU A 234 -15.12 -20.36 7.86
N GLY A 235 -14.31 -21.00 7.02
CA GLY A 235 -14.40 -20.88 5.57
C GLY A 235 -13.98 -19.50 5.03
N PRO A 236 -14.15 -19.25 3.73
CA PRO A 236 -13.59 -18.08 3.08
C PRO A 236 -14.33 -16.80 3.43
N VAL A 237 -13.61 -15.68 3.42
CA VAL A 237 -14.22 -14.34 3.42
C VAL A 237 -15.00 -14.18 2.11
N PRO A 238 -16.16 -13.49 2.11
CA PRO A 238 -16.83 -13.14 0.87
C PRO A 238 -15.87 -12.52 -0.16
N VAL A 239 -16.21 -12.70 -1.44
CA VAL A 239 -15.41 -12.15 -2.55
C VAL A 239 -15.26 -10.64 -2.43
N PRO A 240 -14.10 -10.07 -2.81
CA PRO A 240 -13.88 -8.63 -2.73
C PRO A 240 -14.78 -7.86 -3.71
N GLU A 241 -15.37 -6.77 -3.23
CA GLU A 241 -16.06 -5.76 -4.05
C GLU A 241 -15.16 -4.54 -4.21
N ILE A 242 -14.46 -4.43 -5.35
CA ILE A 242 -13.50 -3.35 -5.60
C ILE A 242 -13.47 -2.94 -7.07
N ASP A 243 -13.39 -1.62 -7.33
CA ASP A 243 -13.20 -1.05 -8.66
C ASP A 243 -11.71 -1.02 -9.01
N LEU A 244 -11.20 -2.13 -9.56
CA LEU A 244 -9.81 -2.21 -10.01
C LEU A 244 -9.52 -1.26 -11.18
N ASP A 245 -10.52 -0.94 -12.01
CA ASP A 245 -10.34 0.03 -13.10
C ASP A 245 -10.07 1.44 -12.55
N ALA A 246 -10.70 1.83 -11.44
CA ALA A 246 -10.39 3.08 -10.76
C ALA A 246 -8.95 3.08 -10.23
N LEU A 247 -8.48 1.96 -9.66
CA LEU A 247 -7.10 1.83 -9.20
C LEU A 247 -6.10 1.96 -10.36
N VAL A 248 -6.38 1.31 -11.50
CA VAL A 248 -5.56 1.40 -12.72
C VAL A 248 -5.59 2.80 -13.32
N ARG A 249 -6.76 3.46 -13.38
CA ARG A 249 -6.87 4.87 -13.84
C ARG A 249 -6.08 5.84 -12.96
N ALA A 250 -5.98 5.55 -11.66
CA ALA A 250 -5.20 6.33 -10.70
C ALA A 250 -3.70 6.01 -10.73
N PHE A 251 -3.23 5.03 -11.52
CA PHE A 251 -1.81 4.78 -11.67
C PHE A 251 -1.10 6.06 -12.16
N PRO A 252 0.00 6.50 -11.51
CA PRO A 252 0.69 7.76 -11.82
C PRO A 252 1.54 7.66 -13.08
N ALA A 253 0.85 7.43 -14.19
CA ALA A 253 1.38 7.21 -15.51
C ALA A 253 2.19 8.43 -16.01
N ASP A 254 1.87 9.62 -15.54
CA ASP A 254 2.56 10.87 -15.83
C ASP A 254 4.05 10.87 -15.40
N LEU A 255 4.43 10.06 -14.40
CA LEU A 255 5.83 9.93 -13.97
C LEU A 255 6.76 9.40 -15.08
N TRP A 256 6.22 8.75 -16.12
CA TRP A 256 6.98 8.20 -17.25
C TRP A 256 6.75 8.93 -18.58
N THR A 257 5.92 9.98 -18.63
CA THR A 257 5.69 10.77 -19.85
C THR A 257 6.65 11.96 -19.95
N HIS A 258 7.05 12.34 -21.17
CA HIS A 258 8.04 13.39 -21.43
C HIS A 258 7.49 14.81 -21.48
N ASP A 259 6.19 15.00 -21.28
CA ASP A 259 5.64 16.34 -21.22
C ASP A 259 5.93 16.90 -19.84
N GLY A 260 6.90 17.82 -19.77
CA GLY A 260 7.14 18.69 -18.61
C GLY A 260 5.97 19.63 -18.29
N GLN A 261 4.74 19.17 -18.53
CA GLN A 261 3.57 19.67 -17.85
C GLN A 261 3.78 19.37 -16.36
N PRO A 262 3.65 20.36 -15.47
CA PRO A 262 3.56 20.06 -14.06
C PRO A 262 2.50 18.98 -13.88
N ALA A 263 2.68 18.11 -12.87
CA ALA A 263 1.61 17.23 -12.40
C ALA A 263 0.29 18.01 -12.48
N PRO A 264 -0.82 17.43 -13.00
CA PRO A 264 -2.08 18.15 -13.09
C PRO A 264 -2.27 18.85 -11.76
N GLU A 265 -2.42 20.18 -11.80
CA GLU A 265 -2.57 21.00 -10.60
C GLU A 265 -3.39 20.20 -9.62
N SER A 266 -2.79 19.88 -8.47
CA SER A 266 -3.48 19.24 -7.34
C SER A 266 -4.91 19.76 -7.36
N SER A 267 -5.88 18.84 -7.52
CA SER A 267 -7.28 19.13 -7.84
C SER A 267 -7.70 20.57 -7.52
N PRO A 268 -8.32 21.29 -8.48
CA PRO A 268 -8.62 22.71 -8.32
C PRO A 268 -9.29 22.94 -6.98
N ALA A 269 -8.68 23.85 -6.20
CA ALA A 269 -9.15 24.39 -4.92
C ALA A 269 -10.56 23.92 -4.52
N GLY A 270 -10.64 22.92 -3.64
CA GLY A 270 -11.92 22.35 -3.23
C GLY A 270 -11.86 21.48 -1.98
N GLY A 271 -10.99 21.84 -1.03
CA GLY A 271 -10.83 21.15 0.25
C GLY A 271 -9.37 20.73 0.41
N ARG A 272 -8.57 21.52 1.13
CA ARG A 272 -7.38 20.94 1.76
C ARG A 272 -7.96 19.90 2.72
N GLY A 273 -7.54 18.66 2.62
CA GLY A 273 -7.88 17.64 3.60
C GLY A 273 -7.73 18.20 5.01
N GLY A 274 -8.51 17.72 5.95
CA GLY A 274 -8.47 18.27 7.29
C GLY A 274 -9.34 17.52 8.28
N PRO A 275 -9.38 18.00 9.54
CA PRO A 275 -10.13 17.34 10.59
C PRO A 275 -11.61 17.12 10.24
N ASP A 276 -12.26 18.07 9.54
CA ASP A 276 -13.67 17.93 9.18
C ASP A 276 -13.90 16.79 8.17
N GLU A 277 -13.16 16.78 7.05
CA GLU A 277 -13.25 15.70 6.05
C GLU A 277 -12.84 14.34 6.61
N ALA A 278 -11.85 14.31 7.50
CA ALA A 278 -11.45 13.11 8.22
C ALA A 278 -12.57 12.63 9.17
N GLY A 279 -13.24 13.55 9.86
CA GLY A 279 -14.41 13.26 10.70
C GLY A 279 -15.56 12.66 9.89
N GLU A 280 -15.84 13.19 8.71
CA GLU A 280 -16.83 12.60 7.80
C GLU A 280 -16.41 11.21 7.29
N ALA A 281 -15.13 11.03 6.94
CA ALA A 281 -14.60 9.74 6.52
C ALA A 281 -14.73 8.70 7.65
N LEU A 282 -14.43 9.08 8.89
CA LEU A 282 -14.62 8.23 10.07
C LEU A 282 -16.10 7.91 10.30
N GLY A 283 -17.00 8.89 10.11
CA GLY A 283 -18.45 8.69 10.16
C GLY A 283 -18.93 7.63 9.16
N ARG A 284 -18.49 7.73 7.90
CA ARG A 284 -18.79 6.72 6.86
C ARG A 284 -18.25 5.33 7.20
N LEU A 285 -17.04 5.25 7.77
CA LEU A 285 -16.48 3.97 8.24
C LEU A 285 -17.38 3.33 9.30
N ARG A 286 -17.80 4.10 10.32
CA ARG A 286 -18.70 3.61 11.37
C ARG A 286 -20.06 3.17 10.82
N GLU A 287 -20.62 3.90 9.87
CA GLU A 287 -21.88 3.53 9.22
C GLU A 287 -21.76 2.19 8.49
N ARG A 288 -20.67 1.98 7.75
CA ARG A 288 -20.42 0.74 7.00
C ARG A 288 -20.16 -0.47 7.90
N ILE A 289 -19.43 -0.28 9.01
CA ILE A 289 -19.17 -1.33 10.02
C ILE A 289 -20.44 -1.66 10.81
N GLY A 290 -21.32 -0.68 10.99
CA GLY A 290 -22.55 -0.80 11.76
C GLY A 290 -22.32 -0.85 13.28
N GLY A 291 -23.32 -1.36 14.00
CA GLY A 291 -23.41 -1.22 15.46
C GLY A 291 -22.54 -2.16 16.31
N ARG A 292 -21.78 -3.09 15.70
CA ARG A 292 -20.93 -4.05 16.42
C ARG A 292 -19.62 -4.30 15.66
N PRO A 293 -18.62 -3.41 15.78
CA PRO A 293 -17.30 -3.65 15.22
C PRO A 293 -16.66 -4.91 15.82
N THR A 294 -15.83 -5.60 15.04
CA THR A 294 -14.95 -6.64 15.57
C THR A 294 -13.91 -6.05 16.54
N PRO A 295 -13.21 -6.86 17.34
CA PRO A 295 -12.08 -6.37 18.13
C PRO A 295 -11.03 -5.63 17.27
N GLU A 296 -10.71 -6.17 16.10
CA GLU A 296 -9.76 -5.62 15.14
C GLU A 296 -10.21 -4.26 14.59
N GLU A 297 -11.50 -4.12 14.24
CA GLU A 297 -12.09 -2.86 13.80
C GLU A 297 -12.15 -1.84 14.93
N SER A 298 -12.50 -2.27 16.14
CA SER A 298 -12.58 -1.40 17.32
C SER A 298 -11.24 -0.74 17.64
N VAL A 299 -10.16 -1.54 17.64
CA VAL A 299 -8.80 -1.04 17.85
C VAL A 299 -8.38 -0.10 16.72
N SER A 300 -8.75 -0.42 15.47
CA SER A 300 -8.39 0.41 14.31
C SER A 300 -9.17 1.74 14.26
N LEU A 301 -10.43 1.75 14.69
CA LEU A 301 -11.23 2.98 14.84
C LEU A 301 -10.69 3.86 15.95
N ALA A 302 -10.32 3.28 17.10
CA ALA A 302 -9.72 4.03 18.21
C ALA A 302 -8.42 4.76 17.78
N LEU A 303 -7.58 4.12 16.97
CA LEU A 303 -6.39 4.75 16.40
C LEU A 303 -6.73 5.97 15.51
N LEU A 304 -7.80 5.89 14.70
CA LEU A 304 -8.24 7.01 13.87
C LEU A 304 -8.83 8.15 14.71
N GLU A 305 -9.59 7.83 15.76
CA GLU A 305 -10.15 8.81 16.68
C GLU A 305 -9.07 9.58 17.43
N GLU A 306 -8.01 8.91 17.86
CA GLU A 306 -6.85 9.53 18.49
C GLU A 306 -6.15 10.49 17.52
N ARG A 307 -5.85 10.03 16.30
CA ARG A 307 -5.23 10.88 15.26
C ARG A 307 -6.08 12.10 14.92
N LEU A 308 -7.40 11.92 14.83
CA LEU A 308 -8.32 13.02 14.57
C LEU A 308 -8.33 14.03 15.72
N ARG A 309 -8.33 13.55 16.96
CA ARG A 309 -8.25 14.40 18.16
C ARG A 309 -6.95 15.22 18.18
N GLU A 310 -5.82 14.58 17.88
CA GLU A 310 -4.53 15.25 17.77
C GLU A 310 -4.51 16.30 16.66
N ALA A 311 -5.08 15.98 15.50
CA ALA A 311 -5.19 16.90 14.38
C ALA A 311 -6.02 18.14 14.72
N SER A 312 -7.20 17.96 15.34
CA SER A 312 -8.08 19.04 15.77
C SER A 312 -7.48 19.92 16.87
N ALA A 313 -6.51 19.40 17.64
CA ALA A 313 -5.84 20.14 18.69
C ALA A 313 -4.66 20.99 18.18
N ARG A 314 -4.18 20.78 16.95
CA ARG A 314 -3.08 21.58 16.38
C ARG A 314 -3.59 22.97 15.98
N PRO A 315 -2.84 24.04 16.28
CA PRO A 315 -3.16 25.37 15.77
C PRO A 315 -3.12 25.35 14.22
N PRO A 316 -3.96 26.14 13.54
CA PRO A 316 -3.95 26.20 12.08
C PRO A 316 -2.53 26.56 11.61
N ALA A 317 -2.04 25.81 10.62
CA ALA A 317 -0.73 26.08 10.03
C ALA A 317 -0.71 27.55 9.57
N GLY A 318 0.26 28.33 10.08
CA GLY A 318 0.49 29.68 9.58
C GLY A 318 0.72 29.66 8.06
N PRO A 319 0.53 30.78 7.36
CA PRO A 319 0.74 30.84 5.91
C PRO A 319 2.11 30.25 5.57
N LEU A 320 2.14 29.31 4.61
CA LEU A 320 3.37 28.76 4.05
C LEU A 320 4.26 29.93 3.67
N ALA A 321 5.39 30.09 4.36
CA ALA A 321 6.37 31.09 3.99
C ALA A 321 6.76 30.83 2.54
N GLU A 322 6.54 31.81 1.66
CA GLU A 322 6.96 31.75 0.27
C GLU A 322 8.42 31.29 0.24
N ALA A 323 8.66 30.15 -0.39
CA ALA A 323 10.01 29.65 -0.58
C ALA A 323 10.80 30.72 -1.33
N ARG A 324 11.64 31.46 -0.61
CA ARG A 324 12.57 32.42 -1.23
C ARG A 324 13.39 31.63 -2.25
N PRO A 325 13.45 32.05 -3.52
CA PRO A 325 14.31 31.41 -4.49
C PRO A 325 15.75 31.42 -3.95
N PRO A 326 16.52 30.34 -4.17
CA PRO A 326 17.90 30.29 -3.71
C PRO A 326 18.66 31.50 -4.26
N ALA A 327 19.32 32.24 -3.37
CA ALA A 327 20.14 33.37 -3.74
C ALA A 327 21.18 32.90 -4.78
N THR A 328 21.16 33.54 -5.94
CA THR A 328 22.19 33.37 -6.98
C THR A 328 23.57 33.55 -6.32
N PRO A 329 24.51 32.59 -6.44
CA PRO A 329 25.84 32.78 -5.90
C PRO A 329 26.50 33.95 -6.62
N GLU A 330 26.88 34.98 -5.86
CA GLU A 330 27.67 36.10 -6.36
C GLU A 330 28.95 35.56 -6.99
N ARG A 331 29.18 35.90 -8.26
CA ARG A 331 30.44 35.60 -8.93
C ARG A 331 31.56 36.39 -8.24
N PRO A 332 32.67 35.77 -7.84
CA PRO A 332 33.81 36.53 -7.35
C PRO A 332 34.34 37.41 -8.50
N GLY A 333 34.38 38.72 -8.25
CA GLY A 333 34.88 39.70 -9.18
C GLY A 333 36.34 39.44 -9.51
N TYR A 334 36.65 39.33 -10.80
CA TYR A 334 38.02 39.41 -11.30
C TYR A 334 38.54 40.84 -11.07
N ALA A 335 39.51 40.98 -10.18
CA ALA A 335 40.40 42.14 -10.17
C ALA A 335 41.55 41.85 -11.15
N GLY A 336 41.53 42.51 -12.30
CA GLY A 336 42.69 42.62 -13.19
C GLY A 336 43.40 43.96 -12.97
N PRO A 337 44.73 44.02 -13.15
CA PRO A 337 45.57 45.19 -12.87
C PRO A 337 45.37 46.37 -13.82
#